data_AF-A0A143DEM5-F1
#
_entry.id   AF-A0A143DEM5-F1
#
_cell.length_a   1.000
_cell.length_b   1.000
_cell.length_c   1.000
_cell.angle_alpha   90.00
_cell.angle_beta   90.00
_cell.angle_gamma   90.00
#
_symmetry.space_group_name_H-M   'P 1'
#
loop_
_entity.id
_entity.type
_entity.pdbx_description
1 polymer ?
#
loop_
_entity_poly.entity_id
_entity_poly.type
_entity_poly.pdbx_seq_one_letter_code
_entity_poly.pdbx_strand_id
1 'polypeptide(L)'
;MKQSTETYTRRAGLAAGIPSERVAITVHKNGDEVRFGWKESAAPVKREKVTTSSKSPKVEQEERNGVKRPKAGGACAAVWAWLDANPAATVKEAKAVAPAYGWNPNNVSCEFYARRKFLGISR
;
A
#
# COMPACT_ATOMS: atom_id res chain seq x y z
N MET A 1 -39.13 14.05 2.89
CA MET A 1 -37.74 14.33 3.32
C MET A 1 -37.00 13.00 3.51
N LYS A 2 -36.18 12.58 2.54
CA LYS A 2 -35.41 11.32 2.64
C LYS A 2 -34.17 11.61 3.49
N GLN A 3 -34.21 11.27 4.78
CA GLN A 3 -33.04 11.40 5.66
C GLN A 3 -31.93 10.50 5.09
N SER A 4 -30.78 11.07 4.76
CA SER A 4 -29.65 10.32 4.20
C SER A 4 -29.14 9.31 5.24
N THR A 5 -28.74 8.13 4.79
CA THR A 5 -28.14 7.05 5.62
C THR A 5 -26.86 7.49 6.34
N GLU A 6 -26.22 8.56 5.88
CA GLU A 6 -25.11 9.26 6.56
C GLU A 6 -25.56 9.90 7.89
N THR A 7 -26.81 10.38 7.97
CA THR A 7 -27.38 10.96 9.18
C THR A 7 -27.63 9.90 10.25
N TYR A 8 -28.01 8.68 9.84
CA TYR A 8 -28.29 7.56 10.73
C TYR A 8 -27.00 7.03 11.41
N THR A 9 -25.92 6.88 10.65
CA THR A 9 -24.61 6.44 11.17
C THR A 9 -23.96 7.48 12.09
N ARG A 10 -24.11 8.78 11.78
CA ARG A 10 -23.67 9.88 12.67
C ARG A 10 -24.42 9.88 14.01
N ARG A 11 -25.75 9.65 14.00
CA ARG A 11 -26.56 9.56 15.23
C ARG A 11 -26.20 8.36 16.10
N ALA A 12 -25.87 7.21 15.51
CA ALA A 12 -25.40 6.05 16.26
C ALA A 12 -24.07 6.33 16.99
N GLY A 13 -23.13 7.04 16.35
CA GLY A 13 -21.87 7.45 16.98
C GLY A 13 -22.06 8.39 18.17
N LEU A 14 -23.00 9.34 18.06
CA LEU A 14 -23.33 10.27 19.14
C LEU A 14 -24.06 9.58 20.31
N ALA A 15 -24.95 8.62 20.03
CA ALA A 15 -25.64 7.85 21.07
C ALA A 15 -24.69 6.97 21.89
N ALA A 16 -23.55 6.57 21.32
CA ALA A 16 -22.48 5.86 22.01
C ALA A 16 -21.56 6.78 22.85
N GLY A 17 -21.88 8.08 22.95
CA GLY A 17 -21.14 9.05 23.77
C GLY A 17 -19.88 9.62 23.10
N ILE A 18 -19.67 9.37 21.81
CA ILE A 18 -18.49 9.85 21.08
C ILE A 18 -18.79 11.24 20.49
N PRO A 19 -17.97 12.28 20.79
CA PRO A 19 -18.14 13.62 20.24
C PRO A 19 -18.14 13.58 18.70
N SER A 20 -19.04 14.33 18.05
CA SER A 20 -19.20 14.37 16.58
C SER A 20 -17.91 14.67 15.82
N GLU A 21 -16.99 15.40 16.45
CA GLU A 21 -15.66 15.74 15.91
C GLU A 21 -14.70 14.55 15.81
N ARG A 22 -14.98 13.43 16.49
CA ARG A 22 -14.15 12.20 16.50
C ARG A 22 -14.72 11.06 15.66
N VAL A 23 -15.90 11.26 15.08
CA VAL A 23 -16.58 10.26 14.25
C VAL A 23 -16.22 10.48 12.78
N ALA A 24 -15.23 9.72 12.31
CA ALA A 24 -14.90 9.66 10.89
C ALA A 24 -15.82 8.64 10.20
N ILE A 25 -16.79 9.12 9.41
CA ILE A 25 -17.62 8.25 8.55
C ILE A 25 -16.90 8.06 7.23
N THR A 26 -16.52 6.83 6.91
CA THR A 26 -15.95 6.47 5.61
C THR A 26 -17.01 5.76 4.77
N VAL A 27 -17.29 6.29 3.58
CA VAL A 27 -18.26 5.73 2.63
C VAL A 27 -17.50 5.09 1.48
N HIS A 28 -17.59 3.77 1.37
CA HIS A 28 -16.98 3.01 0.28
C HIS A 28 -18.08 2.67 -0.73
N LYS A 29 -17.96 3.17 -1.96
CA LYS A 29 -18.87 2.86 -3.06
C LYS A 29 -18.19 1.89 -4.03
N ASN A 30 -18.78 0.71 -4.20
CA ASN A 30 -18.40 -0.27 -5.22
C ASN A 30 -19.64 -0.62 -6.05
N GLY A 31 -19.77 -0.01 -7.23
CA GLY A 31 -20.97 -0.18 -8.07
C GLY A 31 -22.24 0.24 -7.32
N ASP A 32 -23.24 -0.63 -7.30
CA ASP A 32 -24.51 -0.43 -6.57
C ASP A 32 -24.41 -0.67 -5.06
N GLU A 33 -23.28 -1.19 -4.55
CA GLU A 33 -23.10 -1.46 -3.12
C GLU A 33 -22.38 -0.30 -2.41
N VAL A 34 -23.01 0.23 -1.36
CA VAL A 34 -22.44 1.28 -0.52
C VAL A 34 -22.22 0.74 0.89
N ARG A 35 -20.95 0.63 1.30
CA ARG A 35 -20.57 0.23 2.65
C ARG A 35 -20.16 1.44 3.48
N PHE A 36 -20.72 1.55 4.68
CA PHE A 36 -20.39 2.58 5.64
C PHE A 36 -19.54 1.97 6.76
N GLY A 37 -18.29 2.39 6.83
CA GLY A 37 -17.40 2.09 7.95
C GLY A 37 -17.48 3.22 8.97
N TRP A 38 -17.59 2.85 10.25
CA TRP A 38 -17.34 3.79 11.35
C TRP A 38 -15.98 3.48 11.98
N LYS A 39 -15.27 4.50 12.45
CA LYS A 39 -14.07 4.32 13.27
C LYS A 39 -13.96 5.50 14.22
N GLU A 40 -13.80 5.21 15.51
CA GLU A 40 -13.44 6.24 16.49
C GLU A 40 -11.99 6.66 16.22
N SER A 41 -11.80 7.90 15.79
CA SER A 41 -10.46 8.45 15.58
C SER A 41 -9.98 9.07 16.88
N ALA A 42 -9.06 8.39 17.57
CA ALA A 42 -8.32 8.99 18.66
C ALA A 42 -7.37 10.07 18.08
N ALA A 43 -7.76 11.33 18.29
CA ALA A 43 -7.02 12.58 18.06
C ALA A 43 -6.81 13.04 16.59
N PRO A 44 -6.88 14.38 16.33
CA PRO A 44 -6.62 14.96 15.01
C PRO A 44 -5.10 15.05 14.80
N VAL A 45 -4.47 13.95 14.42
CA VAL A 45 -3.11 14.02 13.88
C VAL A 45 -3.21 14.41 12.42
N LYS A 46 -2.70 15.62 12.11
CA LYS A 46 -2.21 16.00 10.77
C LYS A 46 -1.59 14.77 10.12
N ARG A 47 -1.83 14.59 8.82
CA ARG A 47 -1.20 13.54 8.01
C ARG A 47 0.31 13.75 7.98
N GLU A 48 0.98 13.37 9.06
CA GLU A 48 2.40 13.13 9.06
C GLU A 48 2.59 11.76 8.44
N LYS A 49 3.21 11.80 7.28
CA LYS A 49 3.80 10.67 6.55
C LYS A 49 4.32 9.67 7.58
N VAL A 50 3.72 8.47 7.60
CA VAL A 50 4.17 7.38 8.46
C VAL A 50 5.60 7.02 8.06
N THR A 51 6.57 7.66 8.70
CA THR A 51 7.95 7.23 8.75
C THR A 51 8.01 6.23 9.88
N THR A 52 7.89 4.94 9.54
CA THR A 52 8.35 3.88 10.44
C THR A 52 9.86 4.03 10.63
N SER A 53 10.23 4.87 11.59
CA SER A 53 11.60 5.00 12.09
C SER A 53 11.88 3.83 13.03
N SER A 54 12.25 2.70 12.45
CA SER A 54 13.24 1.82 13.05
C SER A 54 14.52 1.95 12.21
N LYS A 55 15.43 2.81 12.67
CA LYS A 55 16.79 2.97 12.13
C LYS A 55 17.53 1.64 12.28
N SER A 56 17.36 0.73 11.32
CA SER A 56 18.42 -0.23 11.00
C SER A 56 19.56 0.55 10.36
N PRO A 57 20.83 0.13 10.53
CA PRO A 57 21.98 0.81 9.95
C PRO A 57 21.73 1.11 8.47
N LYS A 58 22.02 2.35 8.09
CA LYS A 58 21.79 2.85 6.74
C LYS A 58 22.82 2.20 5.82
N VAL A 59 22.56 0.96 5.42
CA VAL A 59 23.25 0.34 4.29
C VAL A 59 22.95 1.23 3.10
N GLU A 60 24.00 1.78 2.51
CA GLU A 60 23.92 2.58 1.30
C GLU A 60 23.22 1.76 0.22
N GLN A 61 21.98 2.14 -0.09
CA GLN A 61 21.20 1.49 -1.13
C GLN A 61 21.71 2.02 -2.46
N GLU A 62 22.18 1.11 -3.30
CA GLU A 62 22.59 1.46 -4.66
C GLU A 62 21.44 2.19 -5.35
N GLU A 63 21.71 3.42 -5.79
CA GLU A 63 20.83 4.22 -6.60
C GLU A 63 21.40 4.25 -8.02
N ARG A 64 20.60 3.81 -8.98
CA ARG A 64 20.97 3.85 -10.40
C ARG A 64 19.78 4.33 -11.20
N ASN A 65 20.03 5.23 -12.15
CA ASN A 65 19.00 5.81 -13.02
C ASN A 65 17.81 6.41 -12.26
N GLY A 66 18.07 7.02 -11.09
CA GLY A 66 17.05 7.63 -10.22
C GLY A 66 16.12 6.64 -9.50
N VAL A 67 16.42 5.33 -9.55
CA VAL A 67 15.73 4.29 -8.79
C VAL A 67 16.66 3.75 -7.72
N LYS A 68 16.15 3.61 -6.50
CA LYS A 68 16.86 2.97 -5.38
C LYS A 68 16.54 1.50 -5.34
N ARG A 69 17.56 0.68 -5.13
CA ARG A 69 17.38 -0.74 -4.89
C ARG A 69 16.64 -0.97 -3.56
N PRO A 70 15.60 -1.81 -3.51
CA PRO A 70 14.83 -2.05 -2.29
C PRO A 70 15.71 -2.62 -1.18
N LYS A 71 15.41 -2.23 0.06
CA LYS A 71 16.13 -2.69 1.25
C LYS A 71 15.99 -4.21 1.42
N ALA A 72 17.11 -4.87 1.68
CA ALA A 72 17.15 -6.30 1.97
C ALA A 72 16.22 -6.68 3.15
N GLY A 73 15.60 -7.86 3.06
CA GLY A 73 14.70 -8.41 4.08
C GLY A 73 13.20 -8.18 3.84
N GLY A 74 12.81 -7.50 2.76
CA GLY A 74 11.41 -7.34 2.37
C GLY A 74 11.03 -8.13 1.12
N ALA A 75 9.72 -8.31 0.88
CA ALA A 75 9.20 -8.99 -0.30
C ALA A 75 9.67 -8.33 -1.62
N CYS A 76 9.80 -6.99 -1.67
CA CYS A 76 10.31 -6.28 -2.85
C CYS A 76 11.78 -6.64 -3.15
N ALA A 77 12.63 -6.76 -2.13
CA ALA A 77 14.01 -7.18 -2.31
C ALA A 77 14.11 -8.66 -2.73
N ALA A 78 13.23 -9.52 -2.23
CA ALA A 78 13.14 -10.91 -2.66
C ALA A 78 12.73 -11.03 -4.14
N VAL A 79 11.75 -10.23 -4.58
CA VAL A 79 11.36 -10.14 -6.00
C VAL A 79 12.54 -9.68 -6.87
N TRP A 80 13.27 -8.65 -6.45
CA TRP A 80 14.43 -8.16 -7.21
C TRP A 80 15.56 -9.20 -7.27
N ALA A 81 15.84 -9.90 -6.16
CA ALA A 81 16.83 -10.98 -6.14
C ALA A 81 16.46 -12.10 -7.12
N TRP A 82 15.18 -12.49 -7.18
CA TRP A 82 14.71 -13.47 -8.17
C TRP A 82 14.85 -12.96 -9.60
N LEU A 83 14.54 -11.68 -9.86
CA LEU A 83 14.70 -11.07 -11.18
C LEU A 83 16.18 -10.89 -11.59
N ASP A 84 17.09 -10.73 -10.63
CA ASP A 84 18.53 -10.70 -10.90
C ASP A 84 19.08 -12.08 -11.22
N ALA A 85 18.56 -13.13 -10.58
CA ALA A 85 18.87 -14.52 -10.94
C ALA A 85 18.24 -14.93 -12.28
N ASN A 86 17.16 -14.25 -12.70
CA ASN A 86 16.42 -14.54 -13.93
C ASN A 86 16.32 -13.29 -14.84
N PRO A 87 17.43 -12.80 -15.40
CA PRO A 87 17.46 -11.53 -16.13
C PRO A 87 16.60 -11.51 -17.41
N ALA A 88 16.35 -12.68 -18.01
CA ALA A 88 15.51 -12.85 -19.19
C ALA A 88 14.02 -13.09 -18.86
N ALA A 89 13.67 -13.24 -17.58
CA ALA A 89 12.28 -13.51 -17.19
C ALA A 89 11.37 -12.36 -17.61
N THR A 90 10.22 -12.73 -18.14
CA THR A 90 9.13 -11.81 -18.45
C THR A 90 8.32 -11.49 -17.19
N VAL A 91 7.56 -10.38 -17.23
CA VAL A 91 6.63 -10.03 -16.15
C VAL A 91 5.57 -11.12 -15.91
N LYS A 92 5.21 -11.90 -16.93
CA LYS A 92 4.25 -13.02 -16.81
C LYS A 92 4.84 -14.16 -15.99
N GLU A 93 6.09 -14.53 -16.27
CA GLU A 93 6.81 -15.57 -15.51
C GLU A 93 7.07 -15.14 -14.07
N ALA A 94 7.47 -13.88 -13.85
CA ALA A 94 7.64 -13.31 -12.52
C ALA A 94 6.33 -13.38 -11.70
N LYS A 95 5.19 -13.13 -12.32
CA LYS A 95 3.87 -13.27 -11.68
C LYS A 95 3.49 -14.71 -11.40
N ALA A 96 3.85 -15.63 -12.29
CA ALA A 96 3.54 -17.05 -12.12
C ALA A 96 4.25 -17.66 -10.91
N VAL A 97 5.47 -17.20 -10.61
CA VAL A 97 6.21 -17.64 -9.43
C VAL A 97 5.77 -16.95 -8.13
N ALA A 98 5.15 -15.77 -8.21
CA ALA A 98 4.71 -14.99 -7.05
C ALA A 98 3.95 -15.79 -5.97
N PRO A 99 2.91 -16.61 -6.28
CA PRO A 99 2.20 -17.38 -5.27
C PRO A 99 3.07 -18.41 -4.54
N ALA A 100 4.07 -19.00 -5.20
CA ALA A 100 4.98 -19.95 -4.59
C ALA A 100 5.86 -19.31 -3.50
N TYR A 101 6.13 -18.00 -3.61
CA TYR A 101 6.90 -17.23 -2.65
C TYR A 101 6.02 -16.36 -1.72
N GLY A 102 4.69 -16.48 -1.81
CA GLY A 102 3.75 -15.64 -1.06
C GLY A 102 3.80 -14.16 -1.45
N TRP A 103 4.27 -13.83 -2.65
CA TRP A 103 4.33 -12.45 -3.15
C TRP A 103 3.02 -12.02 -3.77
N ASN A 104 2.72 -10.73 -3.64
CA ASN A 104 1.58 -10.12 -4.33
C ASN A 104 1.93 -9.91 -5.83
N PRO A 105 1.18 -10.49 -6.79
CA PRO A 105 1.45 -10.34 -8.22
C PRO A 105 1.41 -8.89 -8.74
N ASN A 106 0.61 -8.03 -8.10
CA ASN A 106 0.58 -6.60 -8.43
C ASN A 106 1.87 -5.92 -7.97
N ASN A 107 2.37 -6.26 -6.79
CA ASN A 107 3.67 -5.77 -6.32
C ASN A 107 4.81 -6.22 -7.25
N VAL A 108 4.81 -7.50 -7.62
CA VAL A 108 5.80 -8.07 -8.56
C VAL A 108 5.82 -7.31 -9.88
N SER A 109 4.67 -6.88 -10.39
CA SER A 109 4.58 -6.03 -11.59
C SER A 109 5.31 -4.71 -11.40
N CYS A 110 5.03 -4.00 -10.30
CA CYS A 110 5.64 -2.71 -10.00
C CYS A 110 7.15 -2.83 -9.89
N GLU A 111 7.61 -3.84 -9.14
CA GLU A 111 9.04 -4.10 -8.91
C GLU A 111 9.76 -4.51 -10.20
N PHE A 112 9.12 -5.29 -11.08
CA PHE A 112 9.67 -5.65 -12.39
C PHE A 112 10.02 -4.40 -13.22
N TYR A 113 9.08 -3.46 -13.33
CA TYR A 113 9.33 -2.21 -14.08
C TYR A 113 10.28 -1.27 -13.35
N ALA A 114 10.23 -1.20 -12.01
CA ALA A 114 11.17 -0.43 -11.22
C ALA A 114 12.61 -0.93 -11.43
N ARG A 115 12.82 -2.26 -11.42
CA ARG A 115 14.12 -2.88 -11.72
C ARG A 115 14.59 -2.60 -13.15
N ARG A 116 13.70 -2.67 -14.15
CA ARG A 116 14.08 -2.31 -15.54
C ARG A 116 14.56 -0.86 -15.64
N LYS A 117 13.86 0.07 -14.97
CA LYS A 117 14.31 1.48 -14.87
C LYS A 117 15.64 1.60 -14.14
N PHE A 118 15.84 0.88 -13.04
CA PHE A 118 17.12 0.82 -12.32
C PHE A 118 18.27 0.37 -13.24
N LEU A 119 18.03 -0.60 -14.12
CA LEU A 119 19.01 -1.07 -15.11
C LEU A 119 19.14 -0.16 -16.35
N GLY A 120 18.34 0.90 -16.46
CA GLY A 120 18.36 1.81 -17.61
C GLY A 120 17.71 1.21 -18.86
N ILE A 121 16.96 0.12 -18.70
CA ILE A 121 16.19 -0.52 -19.77
C ILE A 121 14.91 0.31 -19.91
N SER A 122 14.94 1.30 -20.80
CA SER A 122 13.76 2.07 -21.18
C SER A 122 12.68 1.16 -21.78
N ARG A 123 11.43 1.62 -21.69
CA ARG A 123 10.19 0.85 -21.89
C ARG A 123 10.23 -0.06 -23.11
#